data_AF-X1KJ73-F1
#
_entry.id   AF-X1KJ73-F1
#
_cell.length_a   1.000
_cell.length_b   1.000
_cell.length_c   1.000
_cell.angle_alpha   90.00
_cell.angle_beta   90.00
_cell.angle_gamma   90.00
#
_symmetry.space_group_name_H-M   'P 1'
#
loop_
_entity.id
_entity.type
_entity.pdbx_description
1 polymer ?
#
loop_
_entity_poly.entity_id
_entity_poly.type
_entity_poly.pdbx_seq_one_letter_code
_entity_poly.pdbx_strand_id
1 'polypeptide(L)'
;MAWWNTSNDCLDSIVGGYNLFHTYRKYFSEHIGNAYTYLLAPNNFMAMLEIIKGLQDLDVGLQWLTNYDFDYHPPWAIPYFLKNYAGAEITWKTICGAWVKDDFEGRFWTISIIDRMRQIMWNEPFDITCAAR
;
A
#
# COMPACT_ATOMS: atom_id res chain seq x y z
N MET A 1 11.12 -22.33 9.41
CA MET A 1 9.73 -22.30 9.91
C MET A 1 8.97 -21.35 9.00
N ALA A 2 7.85 -21.75 8.41
CA ALA A 2 7.00 -20.82 7.67
C ALA A 2 6.28 -19.94 8.71
N TRP A 3 6.39 -18.62 8.58
CA TRP A 3 5.80 -17.67 9.54
C TRP A 3 4.27 -17.65 9.48
N TRP A 4 3.72 -18.03 8.34
CA TRP A 4 2.29 -18.20 8.13
C TRP A 4 1.99 -19.65 7.74
N ASN A 5 0.84 -20.16 8.18
CA ASN A 5 0.41 -21.53 7.88
C ASN A 5 -0.41 -21.59 6.59
N THR A 6 -1.07 -20.49 6.20
CA THR A 6 -1.87 -20.39 4.98
C THR A 6 -1.62 -19.08 4.23
N SER A 7 -2.05 -19.04 2.96
CA SER A 7 -2.05 -17.81 2.15
C SER A 7 -2.92 -16.71 2.76
N ASN A 8 -4.05 -17.09 3.35
CA ASN A 8 -4.99 -16.14 3.94
C ASN A 8 -4.38 -15.50 5.19
N ASP A 9 -3.73 -16.27 6.05
CA ASP A 9 -3.08 -15.71 7.25
C ASP A 9 -2.00 -14.67 6.87
N CYS A 10 -1.27 -14.92 5.79
CA CYS A 10 -0.26 -13.99 5.27
C CYS A 10 -0.90 -12.73 4.67
N LEU A 11 -1.95 -12.89 3.85
CA LEU A 11 -2.67 -11.78 3.24
C LEU A 11 -3.38 -10.92 4.28
N ASP A 12 -4.06 -11.53 5.26
CA ASP A 12 -4.77 -10.85 6.33
C ASP A 12 -3.81 -10.05 7.21
N SER A 13 -2.61 -10.59 7.48
CA SER A 13 -1.54 -9.88 8.17
C SER A 13 -1.06 -8.67 7.38
N ILE A 14 -0.87 -8.80 6.06
CA ILE A 14 -0.48 -7.67 5.18
C ILE A 14 -1.57 -6.59 5.17
N VAL A 15 -2.81 -6.98 4.88
CA VAL A 15 -3.96 -6.07 4.82
C VAL A 15 -4.22 -5.40 6.17
N GLY A 16 -4.04 -6.14 7.27
CA GLY A 16 -4.13 -5.61 8.63
C GLY A 16 -3.16 -4.47 8.89
N GLY A 17 -1.88 -4.60 8.49
CA GLY A 17 -0.88 -3.54 8.58
C GLY A 17 -1.28 -2.28 7.80
N TYR A 18 -1.74 -2.44 6.55
CA TYR A 18 -2.24 -1.34 5.73
C TYR A 18 -3.46 -0.64 6.36
N ASN A 19 -4.41 -1.40 6.90
CA ASN A 19 -5.59 -0.85 7.55
C ASN A 19 -5.24 -0.09 8.83
N LEU A 20 -4.26 -0.57 9.60
CA LEU A 20 -3.75 0.12 10.78
C LEU A 20 -3.07 1.44 10.39
N PHE A 21 -2.20 1.44 9.37
CA PHE A 21 -1.63 2.69 8.85
C PHE A 21 -2.71 3.69 8.43
N HIS A 22 -3.74 3.23 7.71
CA HIS A 22 -4.85 4.10 7.31
C HIS A 22 -5.60 4.71 8.50
N THR A 23 -5.67 3.98 9.62
CA THR A 23 -6.27 4.46 10.86
C THR A 23 -5.41 5.55 11.49
N TYR A 24 -4.12 5.30 11.68
CA TYR A 24 -3.19 6.30 12.23
C TYR A 24 -3.05 7.55 11.36
N ARG A 25 -3.11 7.40 10.02
CA ARG A 25 -3.16 8.53 9.10
C ARG A 25 -4.39 9.42 9.32
N LYS A 26 -5.54 8.85 9.69
CA LYS A 26 -6.73 9.63 10.04
C LYS A 26 -6.52 10.40 11.33
N TYR A 27 -5.98 9.77 12.38
CA TYR A 27 -5.66 10.44 13.64
C TYR A 27 -4.67 11.60 13.45
N PHE A 28 -3.61 11.40 12.67
CA PHE A 28 -2.72 12.48 12.27
C PHE A 28 -3.48 13.66 11.61
N SER A 29 -4.38 13.35 10.68
CA SER A 29 -5.17 14.38 9.98
C SER A 29 -6.10 15.15 10.92
N GLU A 30 -6.71 14.46 11.89
CA GLU A 30 -7.53 15.07 12.94
C GLU A 30 -6.70 16.02 13.83
N HIS A 31 -5.51 15.58 14.26
CA HIS A 31 -4.60 16.40 15.05
C HIS A 31 -4.11 17.65 14.30
N ILE A 32 -3.85 17.56 12.99
CA ILE A 32 -3.54 18.74 12.17
C ILE A 32 -4.74 19.71 12.12
N GLY A 33 -5.96 19.21 11.99
CA GLY A 33 -7.17 20.03 12.04
C GLY A 33 -7.35 20.74 13.39
N ASN A 34 -7.09 20.05 14.50
CA ASN A 34 -7.13 20.62 15.84
C ASN A 34 -6.04 21.68 16.03
N ALA A 35 -4.81 21.40 15.58
CA ALA A 35 -3.71 22.34 15.66
C ALA A 35 -4.04 23.66 14.94
N TYR A 36 -4.63 23.58 13.75
CA TYR A 36 -5.09 24.75 13.00
C TYR A 36 -6.13 25.56 13.78
N THR A 37 -7.09 24.87 14.40
CA THR A 37 -8.12 25.51 15.25
C THR A 37 -7.49 26.27 16.43
N TYR A 38 -6.47 25.70 17.09
CA TYR A 38 -5.78 26.37 18.19
C TYR A 38 -4.91 27.55 17.75
N LEU A 39 -4.30 27.49 16.57
CA LEU A 39 -3.57 28.63 15.99
C LEU A 39 -4.49 29.83 15.71
N LEU A 40 -5.73 29.58 15.28
CA LEU A 40 -6.74 30.62 15.09
C LEU A 40 -7.23 31.23 16.42
N ALA A 41 -7.13 30.49 17.52
CA ALA A 41 -7.52 30.89 18.88
C ALA A 41 -6.33 31.41 19.72
N PRO A 42 -5.32 32.03 19.09
CA PRO A 42 -3.95 32.26 19.55
C PRO A 42 -3.37 31.33 20.64
N ASN A 43 -3.70 30.04 20.64
CA ASN A 43 -3.27 29.09 21.66
C ASN A 43 -2.10 28.23 21.17
N ASN A 44 -0.93 28.85 21.10
CA ASN A 44 0.29 28.23 20.54
C ASN A 44 0.70 26.95 21.28
N PHE A 45 0.51 26.89 22.60
CA PHE A 45 0.84 25.69 23.38
C PHE A 45 -0.02 24.50 22.96
N MET A 46 -1.34 24.68 22.87
CA MET A 46 -2.24 23.62 22.43
C MET A 46 -1.99 23.22 20.97
N ALA A 47 -1.71 24.20 20.10
CA ALA A 47 -1.33 23.91 18.72
C ALA A 47 -0.07 23.04 18.62
N MET A 48 0.98 23.35 19.40
CA MET A 48 2.20 22.55 19.46
C MET A 48 1.93 21.13 19.98
N LEU A 49 1.11 20.99 21.03
CA LEU A 49 0.73 19.67 21.56
C LEU A 49 0.02 18.81 20.52
N GLU A 50 -0.92 19.37 19.77
CA GLU A 50 -1.62 18.63 18.72
C GLU A 50 -0.68 18.24 17.58
N ILE A 51 0.26 19.09 17.19
CA ILE A 51 1.31 18.72 16.19
C ILE A 51 2.15 17.54 16.70
N ILE A 52 2.58 17.56 17.97
CA ILE A 52 3.38 16.47 18.55
C ILE A 52 2.59 15.16 18.52
N LYS A 53 1.31 15.17 18.95
CA LYS A 53 0.45 13.97 18.91
C LYS A 53 0.28 13.45 17.48
N GLY A 54 0.03 14.34 16.53
CA GLY A 54 -0.07 13.95 15.13
C GLY A 54 1.22 13.29 14.63
N LEU A 55 2.39 13.84 14.95
CA LEU A 55 3.66 13.24 14.57
C LEU A 55 3.86 11.86 15.22
N GLN A 56 3.43 11.67 16.46
CA GLN A 56 3.45 10.37 17.12
C GLN A 56 2.54 9.35 16.41
N ASP A 57 1.32 9.74 16.03
CA ASP A 57 0.43 8.86 15.28
C ASP A 57 0.99 8.52 13.90
N LEU A 58 1.60 9.49 13.21
CA LEU A 58 2.25 9.25 11.93
C LEU A 58 3.43 8.27 12.08
N ASP A 59 4.26 8.44 13.12
CA ASP A 59 5.35 7.52 13.43
C ASP A 59 4.84 6.10 13.68
N VAL A 60 3.81 5.93 14.51
CA VAL A 60 3.19 4.62 14.76
C VAL A 60 2.58 4.04 13.48
N GLY A 61 1.93 4.86 12.66
CA GLY A 61 1.40 4.42 11.37
C GLY A 61 2.49 3.94 10.42
N LEU A 62 3.59 4.70 10.30
CA LEU A 62 4.75 4.32 9.50
C LEU A 62 5.37 3.04 10.04
N GLN A 63 5.49 2.91 11.36
CA GLN A 63 5.87 1.67 12.01
C GLN A 63 4.98 0.49 11.60
N TRP A 64 3.67 0.63 11.41
CA TRP A 64 2.86 -0.49 10.87
C TRP A 64 3.13 -0.83 9.41
N LEU A 65 3.68 0.10 8.62
CA LEU A 65 4.14 -0.16 7.25
C LEU A 65 5.58 -0.69 7.19
N THR A 66 6.43 -0.24 8.11
CA THR A 66 7.89 -0.48 8.09
C THR A 66 8.32 -1.56 9.08
N ASN A 67 7.64 -1.69 10.23
CA ASN A 67 7.86 -2.75 11.23
C ASN A 67 7.21 -4.07 10.80
N TYR A 68 7.52 -4.46 9.56
CA TYR A 68 7.89 -5.84 9.27
C TYR A 68 9.31 -6.17 9.81
N ASP A 69 9.73 -5.53 10.90
CA ASP A 69 11.11 -5.59 11.43
C ASP A 69 11.13 -5.75 12.97
N PHE A 70 9.99 -6.16 13.55
CA PHE A 70 9.99 -6.87 14.82
C PHE A 70 9.99 -8.36 14.51
N ASP A 71 10.70 -9.15 15.31
CA ASP A 71 11.02 -10.59 15.19
C ASP A 71 9.86 -11.58 14.85
N TYR A 72 8.65 -11.09 14.58
CA TYR A 72 7.44 -11.84 14.25
C TYR A 72 6.98 -11.76 12.80
N HIS A 73 7.36 -10.71 12.05
CA HIS A 73 6.99 -10.58 10.63
C HIS A 73 8.20 -10.19 9.81
N PRO A 74 8.54 -10.93 8.75
CA PRO A 74 9.74 -10.63 7.99
C PRO A 74 9.57 -9.39 7.10
N PRO A 75 10.64 -8.60 6.86
CA PRO A 75 10.67 -7.37 6.03
C PRO A 75 10.34 -7.61 4.54
N TRP A 76 9.97 -8.84 4.21
CA TRP A 76 9.68 -9.35 2.89
C TRP A 76 8.30 -10.01 2.81
N ALA A 77 7.33 -9.67 3.67
CA ALA A 77 6.00 -10.30 3.67
C ALA A 77 5.30 -10.27 2.30
N ILE A 78 5.32 -9.13 1.60
CA ILE A 78 4.80 -9.05 0.22
C ILE A 78 5.63 -9.94 -0.72
N PRO A 79 6.98 -9.82 -0.81
CA PRO A 79 7.80 -10.77 -1.57
C PRO A 79 7.58 -12.26 -1.22
N TYR A 80 7.30 -12.60 0.03
CA TYR A 80 7.06 -13.98 0.49
C TYR A 80 5.68 -14.47 0.16
N PHE A 81 4.66 -13.62 0.30
CA PHE A 81 3.33 -13.90 -0.19
C PHE A 81 3.38 -14.22 -1.69
N LEU A 82 4.05 -13.37 -2.47
CA LEU A 82 4.25 -13.58 -3.90
C LEU A 82 5.00 -14.89 -4.21
N LYS A 83 6.07 -15.19 -3.48
CA LYS A 83 6.91 -16.38 -3.71
C LYS A 83 6.26 -17.70 -3.30
N ASN A 84 5.51 -17.73 -2.18
CA ASN A 84 5.10 -18.99 -1.53
C ASN A 84 3.59 -19.26 -1.64
N TYR A 85 2.77 -18.23 -1.80
CA TYR A 85 1.31 -18.36 -1.78
C TYR A 85 0.64 -17.90 -3.06
N ALA A 86 1.12 -16.81 -3.67
CA ALA A 86 0.66 -16.44 -5.00
C ALA A 86 1.02 -17.54 -6.00
N GLY A 87 2.08 -18.32 -5.73
CA GLY A 87 2.27 -19.73 -6.11
C GLY A 87 2.34 -20.07 -7.60
N ALA A 88 1.88 -19.16 -8.45
CA ALA A 88 2.11 -19.14 -9.87
C ALA A 88 3.23 -18.13 -10.10
N GLU A 89 4.21 -18.53 -10.89
CA GLU A 89 4.91 -17.57 -11.74
C GLU A 89 3.81 -16.64 -12.31
N ILE A 90 3.80 -15.36 -11.91
CA ILE A 90 2.88 -14.38 -12.50
C ILE A 90 3.36 -14.20 -13.94
N THR A 91 2.89 -15.11 -14.78
CA THR A 91 3.16 -15.12 -16.20
C THR A 91 2.19 -14.17 -16.86
N TRP A 92 2.53 -13.72 -18.06
CA TRP A 92 1.57 -13.02 -18.91
C TRP A 92 0.28 -13.84 -19.09
N LYS A 93 0.34 -15.18 -19.06
CA LYS A 93 -0.84 -16.06 -19.18
C LYS A 93 -1.79 -15.95 -17.99
N THR A 94 -1.27 -15.88 -16.76
CA THR A 94 -2.11 -15.76 -15.57
C THR A 94 -2.73 -14.37 -15.46
N ILE A 95 -2.01 -13.31 -15.85
CA ILE A 95 -2.55 -11.95 -15.96
C ILE A 95 -3.69 -11.90 -17.00
N CYS A 96 -3.43 -12.37 -18.23
CA CYS A 96 -4.45 -12.40 -19.27
C CYS A 96 -5.65 -13.28 -18.89
N GLY A 97 -5.41 -14.42 -18.24
CA GLY A 97 -6.47 -15.29 -17.74
C GLY A 97 -7.35 -14.63 -16.68
N ALA A 98 -6.75 -13.82 -15.79
CA ALA A 98 -7.50 -13.02 -14.81
C ALA A 98 -8.39 -11.98 -15.50
N TRP A 99 -7.87 -11.25 -16.50
CA TRP A 99 -8.68 -10.32 -17.29
C TRP A 99 -9.85 -11.02 -17.97
N VAL A 100 -9.61 -12.15 -18.65
CA VAL A 100 -10.69 -12.89 -19.33
C VAL A 100 -11.77 -13.36 -18.35
N LYS A 101 -11.37 -13.77 -17.14
CA LYS A 101 -12.31 -14.23 -16.11
C LYS A 101 -13.21 -13.11 -15.57
N ASP A 102 -12.71 -11.88 -15.56
CA ASP A 102 -13.36 -10.72 -14.94
C ASP A 102 -13.88 -9.71 -16.00
N ASP A 103 -14.27 -10.20 -17.18
CA ASP A 103 -14.71 -9.38 -18.33
C ASP A 103 -13.80 -8.17 -18.63
N PHE A 104 -12.52 -8.41 -18.47
CA PHE A 104 -11.44 -7.44 -18.66
C PHE A 104 -11.53 -6.21 -17.74
N GLU A 105 -12.17 -6.32 -16.56
CA GLU A 105 -12.18 -5.29 -15.53
C GLU A 105 -10.74 -4.97 -15.08
N GLY A 106 -10.44 -3.68 -14.92
CA GLY A 106 -9.11 -3.21 -14.48
C GLY A 106 -7.98 -3.31 -15.52
N ARG A 107 -8.18 -3.95 -16.70
CA ARG A 107 -7.12 -4.13 -17.72
C ARG A 107 -6.42 -2.84 -18.10
N PHE A 108 -7.18 -1.75 -18.21
CA PHE A 108 -6.68 -0.46 -18.70
C PHE A 108 -5.62 0.11 -17.76
N TRP A 109 -5.85 0.02 -16.45
CA TRP A 109 -4.89 0.47 -15.43
C TRP A 109 -3.63 -0.39 -15.45
N THR A 110 -3.79 -1.71 -15.50
CA THR A 110 -2.65 -2.63 -15.56
C THR A 110 -1.79 -2.40 -16.80
N ILE A 111 -2.40 -2.27 -17.98
CA ILE A 111 -1.70 -1.99 -19.25
C ILE A 111 -0.99 -0.64 -19.19
N SER A 112 -1.65 0.40 -18.69
CA SER A 112 -1.06 1.75 -18.59
C SER A 112 0.18 1.78 -17.70
N ILE A 113 0.18 1.02 -16.60
CA ILE A 113 1.34 0.91 -15.71
C ILE A 113 2.49 0.18 -16.42
N ILE A 114 2.21 -0.94 -17.10
CA ILE A 114 3.21 -1.69 -17.85
C ILE A 114 3.82 -0.81 -18.96
N ASP A 115 2.99 -0.06 -19.68
CA ASP A 115 3.45 0.80 -20.76
C ASP A 115 4.30 1.97 -20.24
N ARG A 116 3.94 2.53 -19.08
CA ARG A 116 4.77 3.55 -18.42
C ARG A 116 6.14 2.98 -18.03
N MET A 117 6.21 1.74 -17.56
CA MET A 117 7.48 1.07 -17.27
C MET A 117 8.29 0.86 -18.56
N ARG A 118 7.65 0.41 -19.65
CA ARG A 118 8.26 0.26 -20.98
C ARG A 118 8.90 1.56 -21.47
N GLN A 119 8.14 2.66 -21.41
CA GLN A 119 8.61 3.99 -21.77
C GLN A 119 9.85 4.40 -20.98
N ILE A 120 9.88 4.17 -19.66
CA ILE A 120 11.00 4.55 -18.80
C ILE A 120 12.23 3.66 -19.07
N MET A 121 12.04 2.34 -19.20
CA MET A 121 13.15 1.39 -19.32
C MET A 121 13.79 1.38 -20.71
N TRP A 122 12.98 1.56 -21.76
CA TRP A 122 13.42 1.38 -23.15
C TRP A 122 13.31 2.66 -23.99
N ASN A 123 12.92 3.78 -23.37
CA ASN A 123 12.80 5.09 -24.03
C ASN A 123 11.87 5.07 -25.26
N GLU A 124 10.80 4.28 -25.17
CA GLU A 124 9.81 4.15 -26.24
C GLU A 124 8.62 5.09 -26.01
N PRO A 125 7.91 5.54 -27.07
CA PRO A 125 6.70 6.36 -26.91
C PRO A 125 5.61 5.63 -26.13
N PHE A 126 4.87 6.36 -25.30
CA PHE A 126 3.73 5.82 -24.57
C PHE A 126 2.58 5.47 -25.53
N ASP A 127 2.00 4.29 -25.37
CA ASP A 127 0.91 3.76 -26.19
C ASP A 127 0.03 2.79 -25.38
N ILE A 128 -1.24 3.15 -25.14
CA ILE A 128 -2.23 2.32 -24.43
C ILE A 128 -3.17 1.59 -25.41
N THR A 129 -2.76 1.35 -26.66
CA THR A 129 -3.63 0.69 -27.62
C THR A 129 -3.88 -0.78 -27.21
N CYS A 130 -5.09 -1.08 -26.73
CA CYS A 130 -5.49 -2.43 -26.37
C CYS A 130 -6.15 -3.15 -27.55
N ALA A 131 -5.73 -4.39 -27.85
CA ALA A 131 -6.29 -5.19 -28.94
C ALA A 131 -7.68 -5.80 -28.63
N ALA A 132 -8.11 -5.78 -27.36
CA ALA A 132 -9.42 -6.31 -26.94
C ALA A 132 -10.41 -5.16 -26.74
N ARG A 133 -11.43 -5.11 -27.61
CA ARG A 133 -12.59 -4.21 -27.50
C ARG A 133 -13.47 -4.64 -26.32
#